data_AF-A0A970D5S5-F1
#
_entry.id   AF-A0A970D5S5-F1
#
_cell.length_a   1.000
_cell.length_b   1.000
_cell.length_c   1.000
_cell.angle_alpha   90.00
_cell.angle_beta   90.00
_cell.angle_gamma   90.00
#
_symmetry.space_group_name_H-M   'P 1'
#
loop_
_entity.id
_entity.type
_entity.pdbx_description
1 polymer ?
#
loop_
_entity_poly.entity_id
_entity_poly.type
_entity_poly.pdbx_seq_one_letter_code
_entity_poly.pdbx_strand_id
1 'polypeptide(L)'
;IPDGIGSIVLNEGDPITNPTIEEIGQYCFDPEVYLNTFYIKANYNIHATPNGEVITKLWRPLYVTGTNIAGDNADWLEFTYNGNPAYAAIGATTNTPPEITGYATGILNLRDEPGGTIIGTIPMGYQVNGELVKNMAKTTYKGKTGYVFASLLQELPVLTTRYIKAGSNIRSAPGGTIIETLKMPVYVLGNITESYLYIRYNGDDACVAIGLTTVTPQPITGYVKSKVNVRSAPNGSVIGSLTTGSKVSGTLIGNWVRFTYAGKTGYVYSSLLQAAPVKLTCYVKAGSNLRSAPGGTIITTLKMPIFVSGTIEGSYLKFTYNGQIAYVAMGLTTTTSPPITGYTKSTVNVRSSPGGSVIGTLPANRKVSGTLVGNWVKFNYSGKTGYIYASLLK
;
A
#
# COMPACT_ATOMS: atom_id res chain seq x y z
N ILE A 1 -45.37 -16.02 -11.15
CA ILE A 1 -46.56 -16.33 -11.98
C ILE A 1 -46.27 -15.77 -13.36
N PRO A 2 -46.44 -16.54 -14.45
CA PRO A 2 -46.20 -16.01 -15.80
C PRO A 2 -47.17 -14.86 -16.08
N ASP A 3 -46.66 -13.73 -16.57
CA ASP A 3 -47.52 -12.64 -17.06
C ASP A 3 -48.11 -13.02 -18.42
N GLY A 4 -49.39 -12.73 -18.64
CA GLY A 4 -50.04 -12.86 -19.96
C GLY A 4 -50.91 -14.10 -20.18
N ILE A 5 -51.49 -14.71 -19.14
CA ILE A 5 -52.53 -15.74 -19.31
C ILE A 5 -53.80 -15.07 -19.85
N GLY A 6 -54.24 -15.48 -21.06
CA GLY A 6 -55.41 -14.91 -21.72
C GLY A 6 -56.75 -15.47 -21.22
N SER A 7 -56.77 -16.69 -20.66
CA SER A 7 -57.98 -17.29 -20.07
C SER A 7 -57.70 -18.49 -19.16
N ILE A 8 -58.57 -18.72 -18.17
CA ILE A 8 -58.61 -19.90 -17.28
C ILE A 8 -59.86 -20.71 -17.62
N VAL A 9 -59.69 -22.01 -17.93
CA VAL A 9 -60.81 -22.93 -18.22
C VAL A 9 -61.13 -23.72 -16.96
N LEU A 10 -62.38 -23.65 -16.51
CA LEU A 10 -62.88 -24.35 -15.32
C LEU A 10 -63.54 -25.68 -15.72
N ASN A 11 -63.51 -26.67 -14.82
CA ASN A 11 -64.18 -27.96 -15.05
C ASN A 11 -65.72 -27.85 -15.08
N GLU A 12 -66.27 -26.83 -14.41
CA GLU A 12 -67.68 -26.44 -14.48
C GLU A 12 -67.80 -24.91 -14.51
N GLY A 13 -68.66 -24.37 -15.38
CA GLY A 13 -68.90 -22.92 -15.53
C GLY A 13 -68.17 -22.26 -16.71
N ASP A 14 -68.41 -20.97 -16.89
CA ASP A 14 -67.80 -20.18 -17.96
C ASP A 14 -66.32 -19.88 -17.68
N PRO A 15 -65.44 -19.89 -18.71
CA PRO A 15 -64.02 -19.60 -18.54
C PRO A 15 -63.77 -18.12 -18.17
N ILE A 16 -62.78 -17.89 -17.29
CA ILE A 16 -62.36 -16.54 -16.89
C ILE A 16 -61.42 -16.00 -17.97
N THR A 17 -61.75 -14.86 -18.58
CA THR A 17 -60.92 -14.23 -19.64
C THR A 17 -60.17 -13.03 -19.09
N ASN A 18 -58.89 -12.88 -19.44
CA ASN A 18 -57.95 -11.91 -18.85
C ASN A 18 -57.92 -11.93 -17.30
N PRO A 19 -57.66 -13.08 -16.68
CA PRO A 19 -57.65 -13.22 -15.23
C PRO A 19 -56.62 -12.31 -14.56
N THR A 20 -56.99 -11.75 -13.41
CA THR A 20 -56.08 -11.04 -12.51
C THR A 20 -55.04 -12.00 -11.92
N ILE A 21 -53.96 -11.45 -11.36
CA ILE A 21 -52.90 -12.27 -10.76
C ILE A 21 -53.41 -13.06 -9.53
N GLU A 22 -54.39 -12.52 -8.80
CA GLU A 22 -55.09 -13.23 -7.73
C GLU A 22 -55.92 -14.42 -8.28
N GLU A 23 -56.65 -14.23 -9.38
CA GLU A 23 -57.46 -15.30 -10.00
C GLU A 23 -56.60 -16.43 -10.59
N ILE A 24 -55.47 -16.10 -11.21
CA ILE A 24 -54.50 -17.11 -11.68
C ILE A 24 -53.96 -17.92 -10.48
N GLY A 25 -53.67 -17.26 -9.36
CA GLY A 25 -53.22 -17.92 -8.14
C GLY A 25 -54.24 -18.87 -7.53
N GLN A 26 -55.53 -18.51 -7.59
CA GLN A 26 -56.63 -19.27 -7.02
C GLN A 26 -57.03 -20.52 -7.82
N TYR A 27 -56.95 -20.46 -9.17
CA TYR A 27 -57.53 -21.49 -10.04
C TYR A 27 -56.50 -22.33 -10.81
N CYS A 28 -55.26 -21.86 -10.98
CA CYS A 28 -54.24 -22.56 -11.77
C CYS A 28 -53.14 -23.22 -10.93
N PHE A 29 -53.16 -23.03 -9.62
CA PHE A 29 -52.24 -23.65 -8.67
C PHE A 29 -53.05 -24.34 -7.57
N ASP A 30 -52.55 -25.48 -7.09
CA ASP A 30 -53.15 -26.23 -5.99
C ASP A 30 -53.49 -25.27 -4.83
N PRO A 31 -54.71 -25.25 -4.27
CA PRO A 31 -55.12 -24.35 -3.18
C PRO A 31 -54.26 -24.46 -1.90
N GLU A 32 -53.29 -25.38 -1.88
CA GLU A 32 -52.30 -25.55 -0.81
C GLU A 32 -50.97 -24.79 -1.03
N VAL A 33 -50.71 -24.19 -2.20
CA VAL A 33 -49.42 -23.52 -2.49
C VAL A 33 -49.54 -22.00 -2.37
N TYR A 34 -49.60 -21.50 -1.13
CA TYR A 34 -49.51 -20.06 -0.86
C TYR A 34 -48.08 -19.58 -1.03
N LEU A 35 -47.81 -18.84 -2.12
CA LEU A 35 -46.56 -18.10 -2.28
C LEU A 35 -46.55 -16.90 -1.31
N ASN A 36 -45.95 -17.11 -0.16
CA ASN A 36 -45.79 -16.11 0.87
C ASN A 36 -44.41 -15.44 0.73
N THR A 37 -44.33 -14.15 1.07
CA THR A 37 -43.05 -13.44 1.08
C THR A 37 -42.47 -13.45 2.48
N PHE A 38 -41.21 -13.89 2.59
CA PHE A 38 -40.51 -14.00 3.85
C PHE A 38 -39.14 -13.32 3.78
N TYR A 39 -38.62 -12.96 4.94
CA TYR A 39 -37.20 -12.73 5.13
C TYR A 39 -36.59 -13.93 5.84
N ILE A 40 -35.57 -14.52 5.25
CA ILE A 40 -34.71 -15.47 5.94
C ILE A 40 -33.66 -14.66 6.69
N LYS A 41 -33.56 -14.85 8.00
CA LYS A 41 -32.60 -14.14 8.87
C LYS A 41 -31.15 -14.48 8.48
N ALA A 42 -30.23 -13.55 8.74
CA ALA A 42 -28.79 -13.80 8.61
C ALA A 42 -28.33 -14.92 9.55
N ASN A 43 -27.18 -15.51 9.24
CA ASN A 43 -26.53 -16.60 9.96
C ASN A 43 -27.28 -17.94 10.00
N TYR A 44 -28.37 -18.08 9.24
CA TYR A 44 -29.04 -19.35 9.05
C TYR A 44 -28.54 -20.07 7.80
N ASN A 45 -28.66 -21.40 7.85
CA ASN A 45 -28.30 -22.29 6.75
C ASN A 45 -29.45 -22.39 5.74
N ILE A 46 -29.08 -22.47 4.48
CA ILE A 46 -29.96 -22.85 3.36
C ILE A 46 -29.59 -24.27 2.95
N HIS A 47 -30.59 -25.12 2.78
CA HIS A 47 -30.42 -26.55 2.51
C HIS A 47 -30.91 -26.93 1.12
N ALA A 48 -30.35 -28.00 0.55
CA ALA A 48 -30.75 -28.55 -0.75
C ALA A 48 -32.04 -29.38 -0.68
N THR A 49 -32.32 -29.98 0.48
CA THR A 49 -33.56 -30.66 0.82
C THR A 49 -33.85 -30.43 2.31
N PRO A 50 -35.09 -30.65 2.79
CA PRO A 50 -35.38 -30.67 4.23
C PRO A 50 -34.43 -31.61 4.98
N ASN A 51 -33.77 -31.12 6.04
CA ASN A 51 -32.74 -31.81 6.81
C ASN A 51 -31.51 -32.30 6.00
N GLY A 52 -31.36 -31.87 4.75
CA GLY A 52 -30.30 -32.29 3.84
C GLY A 52 -29.04 -31.44 3.93
N GLU A 53 -28.22 -31.52 2.87
CA GLU A 53 -26.97 -30.78 2.76
C GLU A 53 -27.18 -29.26 2.84
N VAL A 54 -26.30 -28.58 3.58
CA VAL A 54 -26.25 -27.11 3.62
C VAL A 54 -25.60 -26.59 2.35
N ILE A 55 -26.37 -25.90 1.51
CA ILE A 55 -25.86 -25.22 0.30
C ILE A 55 -25.03 -24.00 0.69
N THR A 56 -25.51 -23.22 1.65
CA THR A 56 -24.81 -22.00 2.09
C THR A 56 -25.29 -21.55 3.47
N LYS A 57 -24.47 -20.75 4.15
CA LYS A 57 -24.86 -20.01 5.34
C LYS A 57 -24.96 -18.54 4.98
N LEU A 58 -26.12 -17.94 5.23
CA LEU A 58 -26.38 -16.55 4.86
C LEU A 58 -25.56 -15.58 5.73
N TRP A 59 -24.76 -14.72 5.12
CA TRP A 59 -24.08 -13.64 5.84
C TRP A 59 -24.99 -12.42 6.09
N ARG A 60 -26.04 -12.26 5.28
CA ARG A 60 -27.08 -11.23 5.41
C ARG A 60 -28.47 -11.83 5.31
N PRO A 61 -29.51 -11.12 5.75
CA PRO A 61 -30.86 -11.58 5.50
C PRO A 61 -31.18 -11.59 4.01
N LEU A 62 -32.10 -12.46 3.63
CA LEU A 62 -32.53 -12.65 2.25
C LEU A 62 -34.05 -12.52 2.16
N TYR A 63 -34.53 -11.67 1.25
CA TYR A 63 -35.94 -11.59 0.92
C TYR A 63 -36.26 -12.62 -0.15
N VAL A 64 -37.27 -13.45 0.10
CA VAL A 64 -37.67 -14.56 -0.76
C VAL A 64 -39.18 -14.62 -0.89
N THR A 65 -39.63 -15.21 -2.00
CA THR A 65 -40.99 -15.74 -2.13
C THR A 65 -40.88 -17.25 -2.06
N GLY A 66 -41.67 -17.89 -1.20
CA GLY A 66 -41.62 -19.32 -0.98
C GLY A 66 -42.94 -19.89 -0.48
N THR A 67 -43.01 -21.21 -0.41
CA THR A 67 -44.21 -21.96 -0.01
C THR A 67 -43.91 -22.77 1.25
N ASN A 68 -44.87 -22.78 2.18
CA ASN A 68 -44.82 -23.69 3.32
C ASN A 68 -45.09 -25.12 2.85
N ILE A 69 -44.30 -26.08 3.32
CA ILE A 69 -44.46 -27.50 2.95
C ILE A 69 -45.44 -28.15 3.93
N ALA A 70 -46.29 -29.07 3.48
CA ALA A 70 -47.17 -29.85 4.35
C ALA A 70 -46.51 -31.17 4.80
N GLY A 71 -47.09 -31.82 5.83
CA GLY A 71 -46.65 -33.15 6.30
C GLY A 71 -45.35 -33.13 7.11
N ASP A 72 -44.52 -34.17 6.97
CA ASP A 72 -43.31 -34.39 7.79
C ASP A 72 -42.22 -33.31 7.65
N ASN A 73 -42.37 -32.40 6.66
CA ASN A 73 -41.45 -31.29 6.40
C ASN A 73 -42.05 -29.92 6.73
N ALA A 74 -43.13 -29.85 7.53
CA ALA A 74 -43.82 -28.60 7.87
C ALA A 74 -42.94 -27.53 8.55
N ASP A 75 -41.79 -27.91 9.09
CA ASP A 75 -40.80 -26.99 9.66
C ASP A 75 -39.91 -26.30 8.61
N TRP A 76 -40.15 -26.50 7.31
CA TRP A 76 -39.33 -25.98 6.21
C TRP A 76 -40.13 -25.09 5.25
N LEU A 77 -39.49 -23.99 4.85
CA LEU A 77 -39.89 -23.12 3.75
C LEU A 77 -39.16 -23.55 2.48
N GLU A 78 -39.89 -23.86 1.42
CA GLU A 78 -39.33 -24.08 0.08
C GLU A 78 -39.30 -22.77 -0.72
N PHE A 79 -38.17 -22.46 -1.35
CA PHE A 79 -38.00 -21.28 -2.19
C PHE A 79 -36.96 -21.52 -3.28
N THR A 80 -36.83 -20.58 -4.23
CA THR A 80 -35.78 -20.65 -5.26
C THR A 80 -34.55 -19.87 -4.83
N TYR A 81 -33.39 -20.54 -4.80
CA TYR A 81 -32.09 -19.93 -4.58
C TYR A 81 -31.17 -20.19 -5.76
N ASN A 82 -30.67 -19.13 -6.42
CA ASN A 82 -29.84 -19.22 -7.62
C ASN A 82 -30.42 -20.13 -8.73
N GLY A 83 -31.74 -20.12 -8.90
CA GLY A 83 -32.44 -20.90 -9.92
C GLY A 83 -32.76 -22.35 -9.55
N ASN A 84 -32.35 -22.82 -8.35
CA ASN A 84 -32.64 -24.17 -7.87
C ASN A 84 -33.59 -24.15 -6.66
N PRO A 85 -34.36 -25.22 -6.43
CA PRO A 85 -35.09 -25.42 -5.17
C PRO A 85 -34.13 -25.39 -3.97
N ALA A 86 -34.56 -24.73 -2.90
CA ALA A 86 -33.80 -24.57 -1.67
C ALA A 86 -34.75 -24.47 -0.48
N TYR A 87 -34.23 -24.83 0.69
CA TYR A 87 -35.04 -24.98 1.91
C TYR A 87 -34.42 -24.20 3.07
N ALA A 88 -35.26 -23.49 3.82
CA ALA A 88 -34.86 -22.82 5.07
C ALA A 88 -35.82 -23.20 6.19
N ALA A 89 -35.33 -23.37 7.41
CA ALA A 89 -36.20 -23.67 8.54
C ALA A 89 -37.20 -22.52 8.76
N ILE A 90 -38.47 -22.83 9.04
CA ILE A 90 -39.52 -21.82 9.30
C ILE A 90 -39.12 -20.92 10.48
N GLY A 91 -38.49 -21.48 11.52
CA GLY A 91 -37.93 -20.70 12.65
C GLY A 91 -36.81 -19.73 12.26
N ALA A 92 -36.24 -19.84 11.06
CA ALA A 92 -35.27 -18.90 10.50
C ALA A 92 -35.93 -17.73 9.75
N THR A 93 -37.25 -17.78 9.53
CA THR A 93 -37.99 -16.78 8.75
C THR A 93 -38.61 -15.68 9.63
N THR A 94 -38.95 -14.55 9.03
CA THR A 94 -39.75 -13.48 9.64
C THR A 94 -40.51 -12.72 8.54
N ASN A 95 -41.64 -12.12 8.90
CA ASN A 95 -42.44 -11.25 8.04
C ASN A 95 -42.10 -9.76 8.23
N THR A 96 -41.31 -9.44 9.25
CA THR A 96 -40.83 -8.07 9.50
C THR A 96 -39.47 -7.85 8.82
N PRO A 97 -39.23 -6.67 8.20
CA PRO A 97 -37.92 -6.31 7.67
C PRO A 97 -36.81 -6.47 8.72
N PRO A 98 -35.83 -7.37 8.51
CA PRO A 98 -34.71 -7.53 9.43
C PRO A 98 -33.64 -6.45 9.19
N GLU A 99 -32.78 -6.22 10.18
CA GLU A 99 -31.61 -5.36 10.01
C GLU A 99 -30.56 -5.99 9.08
N ILE A 100 -29.86 -5.13 8.33
CA ILE A 100 -28.74 -5.50 7.46
C ILE A 100 -27.57 -4.53 7.67
N THR A 101 -26.39 -5.12 7.81
CA THR A 101 -25.11 -4.40 7.83
C THR A 101 -24.20 -4.98 6.76
N GLY A 102 -23.56 -4.13 5.96
CA GLY A 102 -22.57 -4.56 4.99
C GLY A 102 -21.80 -3.40 4.35
N TYR A 103 -20.68 -3.71 3.72
CA TYR A 103 -19.83 -2.74 3.06
C TYR A 103 -20.18 -2.60 1.59
N ALA A 104 -20.29 -1.36 1.10
CA ALA A 104 -20.51 -1.07 -0.31
C ALA A 104 -19.37 -1.61 -1.18
N THR A 105 -19.67 -2.52 -2.11
CA THR A 105 -18.67 -3.12 -3.03
C THR A 105 -18.20 -2.16 -4.12
N GLY A 106 -18.91 -1.05 -4.31
CA GLY A 106 -18.64 0.00 -5.29
C GLY A 106 -19.35 1.30 -4.92
N ILE A 107 -19.47 2.22 -5.87
CA ILE A 107 -20.32 3.40 -5.70
C ILE A 107 -21.77 2.94 -5.79
N LEU A 108 -22.55 3.13 -4.73
CA LEU A 108 -23.97 2.78 -4.70
C LEU A 108 -24.83 3.99 -5.00
N ASN A 109 -25.92 3.78 -5.72
CA ASN A 109 -26.96 4.79 -5.91
C ASN A 109 -27.96 4.70 -4.75
N LEU A 110 -28.08 5.79 -3.98
CA LEU A 110 -29.12 5.95 -2.96
C LEU A 110 -30.40 6.43 -3.64
N ARG A 111 -31.48 5.64 -3.53
CA ARG A 111 -32.77 5.96 -4.15
C ARG A 111 -33.80 6.43 -3.13
N ASP A 112 -34.72 7.30 -3.53
CA ASP A 112 -35.85 7.75 -2.69
C ASP A 112 -36.77 6.59 -2.28
N GLU A 113 -37.02 5.67 -3.20
CA GLU A 113 -37.82 4.47 -2.98
C GLU A 113 -37.25 3.26 -3.75
N PRO A 114 -37.70 2.02 -3.47
CA PRO A 114 -37.28 0.86 -4.24
C PRO A 114 -37.62 0.98 -5.73
N GLY A 115 -36.60 1.14 -6.58
CA GLY A 115 -36.77 1.37 -8.02
C GLY A 115 -36.95 2.84 -8.43
N GLY A 116 -37.01 3.76 -7.47
CA GLY A 116 -37.22 5.19 -7.69
C GLY A 116 -35.99 5.98 -8.15
N THR A 117 -36.03 7.30 -8.02
CA THR A 117 -35.00 8.22 -8.50
C THR A 117 -33.74 8.23 -7.62
N ILE A 118 -32.58 8.56 -8.21
CA ILE A 118 -31.32 8.63 -7.47
C ILE A 118 -31.24 9.97 -6.72
N ILE A 119 -31.19 9.92 -5.39
CA ILE A 119 -31.12 11.10 -4.51
C ILE A 119 -29.73 11.34 -3.93
N GLY A 120 -28.78 10.42 -4.16
CA GLY A 120 -27.39 10.55 -3.77
C GLY A 120 -26.55 9.32 -4.12
N THR A 121 -25.27 9.35 -3.76
CA THR A 121 -24.36 8.22 -3.97
C THR A 121 -23.57 7.90 -2.70
N ILE A 122 -23.45 6.62 -2.37
CA ILE A 122 -22.64 6.12 -1.25
C ILE A 122 -21.31 5.59 -1.80
N PRO A 123 -20.16 6.00 -1.25
CA PRO A 123 -18.87 5.56 -1.75
C PRO A 123 -18.58 4.09 -1.39
N MET A 124 -17.75 3.45 -2.20
CA MET A 124 -17.22 2.11 -1.94
C MET A 124 -16.55 2.03 -0.56
N GLY A 125 -16.75 0.91 0.14
CA GLY A 125 -16.22 0.66 1.48
C GLY A 125 -16.97 1.40 2.59
N TYR A 126 -18.02 2.17 2.28
CA TYR A 126 -18.91 2.68 3.31
C TYR A 126 -19.71 1.54 3.94
N GLN A 127 -19.80 1.51 5.27
CA GLN A 127 -20.61 0.54 5.99
C GLN A 127 -22.07 1.01 5.98
N VAL A 128 -22.90 0.32 5.21
CA VAL A 128 -24.34 0.53 5.18
C VAL A 128 -24.96 -0.23 6.35
N ASN A 129 -25.70 0.50 7.18
CA ASN A 129 -26.55 -0.04 8.25
C ASN A 129 -28.00 0.38 7.96
N GLY A 130 -28.95 -0.55 8.10
CA GLY A 130 -30.34 -0.25 7.77
C GLY A 130 -31.29 -1.44 7.89
N GLU A 131 -32.53 -1.25 7.46
CA GLU A 131 -33.55 -2.29 7.37
C GLU A 131 -33.56 -2.90 5.97
N LEU A 132 -33.62 -4.23 5.86
CA LEU A 132 -33.79 -4.89 4.58
C LEU A 132 -35.27 -4.85 4.17
N VAL A 133 -35.61 -3.90 3.31
CA VAL A 133 -36.95 -3.78 2.70
C VAL A 133 -36.91 -4.42 1.33
N LYS A 134 -37.56 -5.57 1.19
CA LYS A 134 -37.44 -6.44 0.00
C LYS A 134 -35.96 -6.76 -0.27
N ASN A 135 -35.44 -6.43 -1.45
CA ASN A 135 -34.05 -6.66 -1.83
C ASN A 135 -33.12 -5.46 -1.58
N MET A 136 -33.57 -4.44 -0.86
CA MET A 136 -32.85 -3.19 -0.67
C MET A 136 -32.69 -2.83 0.81
N ALA A 137 -31.50 -2.36 1.18
CA ALA A 137 -31.24 -1.80 2.49
C ALA A 137 -31.73 -0.35 2.52
N LYS A 138 -32.69 -0.06 3.40
CA LYS A 138 -33.15 1.29 3.74
C LYS A 138 -32.16 1.89 4.73
N THR A 139 -31.43 2.90 4.32
CA THR A 139 -30.32 3.50 5.09
C THR A 139 -30.37 5.03 5.03
N THR A 140 -29.63 5.68 5.92
CA THR A 140 -29.47 7.14 5.93
C THR A 140 -28.02 7.50 5.67
N TYR A 141 -27.78 8.30 4.64
CA TYR A 141 -26.45 8.78 4.29
C TYR A 141 -26.47 10.30 4.09
N LYS A 142 -25.59 11.01 4.81
CA LYS A 142 -25.48 12.49 4.78
C LYS A 142 -26.85 13.19 4.96
N GLY A 143 -27.65 12.71 5.90
CA GLY A 143 -28.97 13.27 6.21
C GLY A 143 -30.09 12.91 5.22
N LYS A 144 -29.82 12.09 4.20
CA LYS A 144 -30.85 11.58 3.27
C LYS A 144 -31.14 10.13 3.57
N THR A 145 -32.41 9.81 3.83
CA THR A 145 -32.88 8.44 3.94
C THR A 145 -33.28 7.92 2.57
N GLY A 146 -32.84 6.72 2.22
CA GLY A 146 -33.13 6.10 0.93
C GLY A 146 -32.76 4.61 0.90
N TYR A 147 -32.77 4.03 -0.29
CA TYR A 147 -32.64 2.60 -0.52
C TYR A 147 -31.44 2.28 -1.40
N VAL A 148 -30.66 1.27 -1.01
CA VAL A 148 -29.56 0.71 -1.83
C VAL A 148 -29.73 -0.79 -2.01
N PHE A 149 -29.28 -1.34 -3.13
CA PHE A 149 -29.36 -2.78 -3.38
C PHE A 149 -28.49 -3.56 -2.40
N ALA A 150 -29.10 -4.49 -1.66
CA ALA A 150 -28.39 -5.34 -0.71
C ALA A 150 -27.42 -6.33 -1.40
N SER A 151 -27.65 -6.63 -2.69
CA SER A 151 -26.74 -7.42 -3.52
C SER A 151 -25.40 -6.72 -3.82
N LEU A 152 -25.32 -5.40 -3.61
CA LEU A 152 -24.10 -4.61 -3.78
C LEU A 152 -23.36 -4.36 -2.45
N LEU A 153 -23.75 -5.12 -1.41
CA LEU A 153 -23.08 -5.13 -0.12
C LEU A 153 -22.30 -6.44 0.05
N GLN A 154 -21.24 -6.39 0.84
CA GLN A 154 -20.49 -7.56 1.29
C GLN A 154 -20.28 -7.53 2.80
N GLU A 155 -20.05 -8.69 3.41
CA GLU A 155 -19.88 -8.83 4.86
C GLU A 155 -18.60 -8.16 5.36
N LEU A 156 -17.47 -8.42 4.69
CA LEU A 156 -16.15 -7.94 5.09
C LEU A 156 -15.80 -6.60 4.42
N PRO A 157 -14.90 -5.79 5.00
CA PRO A 157 -14.39 -4.59 4.33
C PRO A 157 -13.80 -4.86 2.93
N VAL A 158 -13.80 -3.85 2.07
CA VAL A 158 -13.36 -4.00 0.68
C VAL A 158 -11.83 -4.02 0.60
N LEU A 159 -11.26 -5.20 0.41
CA LEU A 159 -9.82 -5.39 0.23
C LEU A 159 -9.41 -5.03 -1.21
N THR A 160 -8.43 -4.14 -1.37
CA THR A 160 -7.97 -3.71 -2.68
C THR A 160 -6.52 -3.22 -2.67
N THR A 161 -5.89 -3.16 -3.84
CA THR A 161 -4.56 -2.60 -3.99
C THR A 161 -4.61 -1.14 -4.46
N ARG A 162 -3.72 -0.32 -3.89
CA ARG A 162 -3.65 1.12 -4.18
C ARG A 162 -2.21 1.60 -4.18
N TYR A 163 -1.97 2.67 -4.93
CA TYR A 163 -0.77 3.49 -4.79
C TYR A 163 -1.06 4.63 -3.83
N ILE A 164 -0.26 4.75 -2.78
CA ILE A 164 -0.25 5.93 -1.92
C ILE A 164 0.72 6.94 -2.54
N LYS A 165 0.26 8.17 -2.75
CA LYS A 165 1.06 9.24 -3.37
C LYS A 165 2.22 9.65 -2.44
N ALA A 166 3.35 10.05 -3.01
CA ALA A 166 4.41 10.70 -2.23
C ALA A 166 3.87 11.97 -1.54
N GLY A 167 4.37 12.27 -0.35
CA GLY A 167 3.89 13.37 0.50
C GLY A 167 2.65 13.02 1.33
N SER A 168 2.04 11.85 1.15
CA SER A 168 0.89 11.43 1.95
C SER A 168 1.30 11.07 3.38
N ASN A 169 0.42 11.39 4.33
CA ASN A 169 0.59 11.02 5.73
C ASN A 169 -0.03 9.64 5.98
N ILE A 170 0.80 8.73 6.50
CA ILE A 170 0.38 7.46 7.11
C ILE A 170 0.11 7.73 8.59
N ARG A 171 -1.02 7.24 9.10
CA ARG A 171 -1.49 7.50 10.48
C ARG A 171 -1.75 6.21 11.23
N SER A 172 -1.67 6.26 12.56
CA SER A 172 -1.99 5.12 13.43
C SER A 172 -3.47 4.75 13.42
N ALA A 173 -4.35 5.73 13.23
CA ALA A 173 -5.80 5.57 13.14
C ALA A 173 -6.41 6.77 12.39
N PRO A 174 -7.70 6.71 11.98
CA PRO A 174 -8.42 7.87 11.48
C PRO A 174 -8.30 9.06 12.43
N GLY A 175 -7.84 10.21 11.91
CA GLY A 175 -7.58 11.41 12.74
C GLY A 175 -6.42 11.30 13.73
N GLY A 176 -5.80 10.13 13.89
CA GLY A 176 -4.71 9.88 14.84
C GLY A 176 -3.35 10.44 14.39
N THR A 177 -2.33 10.13 15.18
CA THR A 177 -0.94 10.60 14.98
C THR A 177 -0.39 10.18 13.62
N ILE A 178 0.36 11.09 12.99
CA ILE A 178 1.09 10.79 11.76
C ILE A 178 2.32 9.93 12.13
N ILE A 179 2.37 8.71 11.60
CA ILE A 179 3.51 7.79 11.73
C ILE A 179 4.63 8.23 10.79
N GLU A 180 4.28 8.51 9.53
CA GLU A 180 5.24 8.91 8.51
C GLU A 180 4.57 9.79 7.43
N THR A 181 5.29 10.81 6.96
CA THR A 181 4.99 11.46 5.69
C THR A 181 5.86 10.86 4.59
N LEU A 182 5.25 10.10 3.69
CA LEU A 182 5.96 9.34 2.67
C LEU A 182 6.83 10.23 1.79
N LYS A 183 8.08 9.83 1.57
CA LYS A 183 9.00 10.52 0.66
C LYS A 183 8.96 9.98 -0.77
N MET A 184 8.41 8.79 -0.97
CA MET A 184 8.21 8.13 -2.26
C MET A 184 6.82 7.49 -2.26
N PRO A 185 6.19 7.29 -3.44
CA PRO A 185 4.94 6.53 -3.47
C PRO A 185 5.18 5.08 -3.09
N VAL A 186 4.15 4.44 -2.55
CA VAL A 186 4.18 3.00 -2.19
C VAL A 186 2.95 2.31 -2.74
N TYR A 187 3.10 1.03 -3.11
CA TYR A 187 2.01 0.18 -3.54
C TYR A 187 1.64 -0.76 -2.39
N VAL A 188 0.36 -0.78 -2.01
CA VAL A 188 -0.12 -1.46 -0.81
C VAL A 188 -1.40 -2.23 -1.11
N LEU A 189 -1.63 -3.27 -0.33
CA LEU A 189 -2.91 -3.95 -0.20
C LEU A 189 -3.57 -3.43 1.08
N GLY A 190 -4.85 -3.07 1.03
CA GLY A 190 -5.55 -2.54 2.19
C GLY A 190 -7.07 -2.62 2.08
N ASN A 191 -7.73 -2.51 3.23
CA ASN A 191 -9.17 -2.48 3.34
C ASN A 191 -9.68 -1.04 3.26
N ILE A 192 -10.65 -0.79 2.38
CA ILE A 192 -11.33 0.50 2.34
C ILE A 192 -12.50 0.45 3.31
N THR A 193 -12.46 1.36 4.27
CA THR A 193 -13.57 1.62 5.17
C THR A 193 -13.78 3.13 5.23
N GLU A 194 -14.98 3.55 4.89
CA GLU A 194 -15.36 4.97 4.84
C GLU A 194 -14.39 5.84 4.01
N SER A 195 -13.65 6.75 4.66
CA SER A 195 -12.72 7.69 4.02
C SER A 195 -11.25 7.28 4.14
N TYR A 196 -10.98 6.05 4.59
CA TYR A 196 -9.62 5.57 4.86
C TYR A 196 -9.34 4.24 4.17
N LEU A 197 -8.07 4.04 3.82
CA LEU A 197 -7.49 2.75 3.46
C LEU A 197 -6.66 2.27 4.65
N TYR A 198 -7.06 1.14 5.23
CA TYR A 198 -6.36 0.46 6.32
C TYR A 198 -5.35 -0.52 5.74
N ILE A 199 -4.09 -0.43 6.19
CA ILE A 199 -2.94 -1.15 5.64
C ILE A 199 -2.07 -1.70 6.77
N ARG A 200 -1.25 -2.69 6.44
CA ARG A 200 -0.05 -3.02 7.22
C ARG A 200 1.11 -2.18 6.70
N TYR A 201 1.73 -1.37 7.55
CA TYR A 201 2.88 -0.54 7.20
C TYR A 201 4.00 -0.75 8.21
N ASN A 202 5.18 -1.18 7.74
CA ASN A 202 6.32 -1.56 8.58
C ASN A 202 6.03 -2.61 9.67
N GLY A 203 5.00 -3.44 9.49
CA GLY A 203 4.61 -4.50 10.41
C GLY A 203 3.35 -4.18 11.23
N ASP A 204 3.05 -2.90 11.39
CA ASP A 204 1.95 -2.40 12.23
C ASP A 204 0.70 -2.05 11.40
N ASP A 205 -0.44 -2.03 12.05
CA ASP A 205 -1.68 -1.53 11.46
C ASP A 205 -1.65 0.00 11.38
N ALA A 206 -2.00 0.51 10.21
CA ALA A 206 -2.01 1.94 9.90
C ALA A 206 -3.13 2.27 8.93
N CYS A 207 -3.37 3.56 8.72
CA CYS A 207 -4.33 4.02 7.72
C CYS A 207 -3.82 5.25 6.96
N VAL A 208 -4.41 5.46 5.79
CA VAL A 208 -4.21 6.64 4.96
C VAL A 208 -5.54 7.12 4.43
N ALA A 209 -5.74 8.43 4.31
CA ALA A 209 -6.96 8.97 3.74
C ALA A 209 -7.10 8.50 2.28
N ILE A 210 -8.27 7.96 1.91
CA ILE A 210 -8.47 7.30 0.61
C ILE A 210 -8.23 8.24 -0.58
N GLY A 211 -8.52 9.54 -0.43
CA GLY A 211 -8.27 10.57 -1.45
C GLY A 211 -6.78 10.83 -1.74
N LEU A 212 -5.88 10.42 -0.84
CA LEU A 212 -4.43 10.48 -1.04
C LEU A 212 -3.89 9.26 -1.80
N THR A 213 -4.75 8.31 -2.14
CA THR A 213 -4.41 7.11 -2.89
C THR A 213 -4.93 7.18 -4.33
N THR A 214 -4.47 6.28 -5.18
CA THR A 214 -4.95 6.12 -6.56
C THR A 214 -4.75 4.67 -7.03
N VAL A 215 -5.44 4.29 -8.09
CA VAL A 215 -5.24 3.01 -8.79
C VAL A 215 -4.22 3.11 -9.93
N THR A 216 -3.85 4.34 -10.31
CA THR A 216 -2.90 4.59 -11.39
C THR A 216 -1.46 4.50 -10.90
N PRO A 217 -0.56 3.81 -11.62
CA PRO A 217 0.87 3.84 -11.37
C PRO A 217 1.44 5.25 -11.13
N GLN A 218 2.40 5.37 -10.22
CA GLN A 218 2.95 6.67 -9.80
C GLN A 218 4.38 6.89 -10.29
N PRO A 219 4.77 8.12 -10.68
CA PRO A 219 6.17 8.43 -10.92
C PRO A 219 6.96 8.30 -9.60
N ILE A 220 8.16 7.75 -9.68
CA ILE A 220 9.03 7.55 -8.54
C ILE A 220 10.48 7.85 -8.93
N THR A 221 11.18 8.56 -8.05
CA THR A 221 12.63 8.75 -8.14
C THR A 221 13.24 8.37 -6.81
N GLY A 222 14.32 7.59 -6.85
CA GLY A 222 15.05 7.18 -5.66
C GLY A 222 16.48 6.80 -5.96
N TYR A 223 17.24 6.54 -4.90
CA TYR A 223 18.63 6.16 -4.91
C TYR A 223 18.79 4.75 -4.35
N VAL A 224 19.59 3.94 -5.02
CA VAL A 224 19.85 2.55 -4.66
C VAL A 224 20.56 2.47 -3.29
N LYS A 225 19.98 1.77 -2.31
CA LYS A 225 20.51 1.63 -0.94
C LYS A 225 21.81 0.82 -0.86
N SER A 226 21.87 -0.25 -1.66
CA SER A 226 22.99 -1.20 -1.77
C SER A 226 22.96 -1.81 -3.17
N LYS A 227 24.02 -2.50 -3.62
CA LYS A 227 24.03 -3.09 -4.99
C LYS A 227 22.78 -3.93 -5.24
N VAL A 228 22.06 -3.65 -6.33
CA VAL A 228 20.82 -4.34 -6.73
C VAL A 228 20.86 -4.84 -8.15
N ASN A 229 20.08 -5.88 -8.43
CA ASN A 229 19.87 -6.38 -9.79
C ASN A 229 18.79 -5.57 -10.52
N VAL A 230 19.00 -5.36 -11.81
CA VAL A 230 17.98 -4.88 -12.75
C VAL A 230 17.41 -6.07 -13.49
N ARG A 231 16.09 -6.15 -13.60
CA ARG A 231 15.39 -7.27 -14.24
C ARG A 231 14.65 -6.86 -15.52
N SER A 232 14.44 -7.81 -16.42
CA SER A 232 13.69 -7.60 -17.69
C SER A 232 12.18 -7.40 -17.48
N ALA A 233 11.64 -7.94 -16.40
CA ALA A 233 10.25 -7.82 -15.96
C ALA A 233 10.19 -7.96 -14.42
N PRO A 234 9.07 -7.62 -13.76
CA PRO A 234 8.82 -8.04 -12.39
C PRO A 234 9.11 -9.54 -12.20
N ASN A 235 10.00 -9.89 -11.28
CA ASN A 235 10.49 -11.27 -11.06
C ASN A 235 11.17 -11.96 -12.26
N GLY A 236 11.42 -11.25 -13.37
CA GLY A 236 12.07 -11.81 -14.57
C GLY A 236 13.59 -11.95 -14.46
N SER A 237 14.24 -12.34 -15.56
CA SER A 237 15.69 -12.51 -15.63
C SER A 237 16.48 -11.25 -15.28
N VAL A 238 17.63 -11.42 -14.65
CA VAL A 238 18.57 -10.32 -14.37
C VAL A 238 19.24 -9.90 -15.68
N ILE A 239 19.14 -8.61 -16.02
CA ILE A 239 19.72 -8.02 -17.23
C ILE A 239 20.87 -7.04 -16.94
N GLY A 240 21.16 -6.83 -15.65
CA GLY A 240 22.21 -5.93 -15.21
C GLY A 240 22.16 -5.68 -13.71
N SER A 241 22.94 -4.71 -13.25
CA SER A 241 22.92 -4.28 -11.85
C SER A 241 23.16 -2.78 -11.72
N LEU A 242 22.75 -2.23 -10.58
CA LEU A 242 22.99 -0.86 -10.16
C LEU A 242 23.81 -0.88 -8.87
N THR A 243 24.78 0.02 -8.76
CA THR A 243 25.56 0.20 -7.53
C THR A 243 24.85 1.14 -6.57
N THR A 244 25.24 1.10 -5.29
CA THR A 244 24.78 2.05 -4.27
C THR A 244 24.84 3.49 -4.75
N GLY A 245 23.82 4.29 -4.43
CA GLY A 245 23.74 5.69 -4.83
C GLY A 245 23.37 5.93 -6.29
N SER A 246 23.22 4.88 -7.12
CA SER A 246 22.67 5.03 -8.46
C SER A 246 21.26 5.61 -8.40
N LYS A 247 21.00 6.68 -9.17
CA LYS A 247 19.69 7.30 -9.28
C LYS A 247 18.80 6.47 -10.22
N VAL A 248 17.59 6.18 -9.78
CA VAL A 248 16.55 5.52 -10.57
C VAL A 248 15.37 6.47 -10.65
N SER A 249 14.87 6.71 -11.87
CA SER A 249 13.69 7.53 -12.12
C SER A 249 12.81 6.80 -13.13
N GLY A 250 11.54 6.59 -12.77
CA GLY A 250 10.61 5.81 -13.60
C GLY A 250 9.20 5.78 -13.03
N THR A 251 8.47 4.71 -13.34
CA THR A 251 7.08 4.51 -12.91
C THR A 251 6.98 3.31 -11.97
N LEU A 252 6.35 3.48 -10.82
CA LEU A 252 6.04 2.41 -9.87
C LEU A 252 4.85 1.58 -10.38
N ILE A 253 5.12 0.34 -10.78
CA ILE A 253 4.15 -0.67 -11.24
C ILE A 253 4.15 -1.81 -10.22
N GLY A 254 3.08 -1.90 -9.43
CA GLY A 254 3.09 -2.72 -8.22
C GLY A 254 4.25 -2.30 -7.31
N ASN A 255 5.08 -3.26 -6.89
CA ASN A 255 6.28 -3.00 -6.09
C ASN A 255 7.56 -2.77 -6.92
N TRP A 256 7.44 -2.67 -8.25
CA TRP A 256 8.59 -2.55 -9.15
C TRP A 256 8.65 -1.17 -9.81
N VAL A 257 9.82 -0.57 -9.84
CA VAL A 257 10.06 0.65 -10.62
C VAL A 257 10.46 0.25 -12.03
N ARG A 258 9.60 0.55 -13.01
CA ARG A 258 9.88 0.42 -14.44
C ARG A 258 10.61 1.67 -14.92
N PHE A 259 11.78 1.50 -15.54
CA PHE A 259 12.61 2.60 -16.02
C PHE A 259 13.43 2.17 -17.25
N THR A 260 14.08 3.12 -17.92
CA THR A 260 15.01 2.83 -19.02
C THR A 260 16.39 2.48 -18.47
N TYR A 261 16.88 1.28 -18.80
CA TYR A 261 18.20 0.78 -18.45
C TYR A 261 18.93 0.35 -19.71
N ALA A 262 20.07 0.98 -20.01
CA ALA A 262 20.89 0.70 -21.19
C ALA A 262 20.07 0.64 -22.51
N GLY A 263 19.15 1.60 -22.69
CA GLY A 263 18.29 1.70 -23.88
C GLY A 263 17.11 0.71 -23.92
N LYS A 264 16.94 -0.15 -22.92
CA LYS A 264 15.83 -1.12 -22.81
C LYS A 264 14.98 -0.85 -21.58
N THR A 265 13.81 -1.47 -21.49
CA THR A 265 12.99 -1.46 -20.27
C THR A 265 13.64 -2.34 -19.19
N GLY A 266 13.83 -1.78 -18.00
CA GLY A 266 14.33 -2.49 -16.83
C GLY A 266 13.45 -2.26 -15.60
N TYR A 267 13.56 -3.16 -14.63
CA TYR A 267 12.78 -3.14 -13.39
C TYR A 267 13.69 -3.31 -12.17
N VAL A 268 13.44 -2.54 -11.12
CA VAL A 268 14.08 -2.67 -9.80
C VAL A 268 13.02 -2.62 -8.70
N TYR A 269 13.21 -3.38 -7.63
CA TYR A 269 12.24 -3.43 -6.53
C TYR A 269 12.29 -2.12 -5.71
N SER A 270 11.15 -1.49 -5.47
CA SER A 270 11.07 -0.13 -4.90
C SER A 270 11.62 -0.03 -3.48
N SER A 271 11.46 -1.08 -2.66
CA SER A 271 11.95 -1.08 -1.26
C SER A 271 13.48 -1.05 -1.16
N LEU A 272 14.20 -1.34 -2.25
CA LEU A 272 15.66 -1.25 -2.34
C LEU A 272 16.15 0.18 -2.68
N LEU A 273 15.21 1.11 -2.89
CA LEU A 273 15.48 2.52 -3.12
C LEU A 273 15.19 3.33 -1.84
N GLN A 274 15.84 4.48 -1.73
CA GLN A 274 15.56 5.52 -0.75
C GLN A 274 15.40 6.88 -1.44
N ALA A 275 14.62 7.78 -0.84
CA ALA A 275 14.35 9.08 -1.43
C ALA A 275 15.59 10.00 -1.49
N ALA A 276 16.36 10.01 -0.40
CA ALA A 276 17.54 10.85 -0.26
C ALA A 276 18.78 10.21 -0.90
N PRO A 277 19.70 11.01 -1.47
CA PRO A 277 20.99 10.51 -1.90
C PRO A 277 21.76 9.81 -0.77
N VAL A 278 22.54 8.78 -1.11
CA VAL A 278 23.32 8.03 -0.12
C VAL A 278 24.56 8.84 0.27
N LYS A 279 24.68 9.19 1.55
CA LYS A 279 25.86 9.89 2.08
C LYS A 279 26.93 8.91 2.54
N LEU A 280 28.19 9.28 2.36
CA LEU A 280 29.35 8.53 2.84
C LEU A 280 30.38 9.48 3.41
N THR A 281 30.89 9.14 4.60
CA THR A 281 32.06 9.78 5.20
C THR A 281 33.20 8.78 5.21
N CYS A 282 34.31 9.13 4.56
CA CYS A 282 35.44 8.22 4.37
C CYS A 282 36.75 8.99 4.12
N TYR A 283 37.85 8.25 3.96
CA TYR A 283 39.10 8.79 3.50
C TYR A 283 39.26 8.61 1.99
N VAL A 284 39.81 9.62 1.33
CA VAL A 284 40.34 9.49 -0.03
C VAL A 284 41.84 9.21 0.07
N LYS A 285 42.31 8.18 -0.63
CA LYS A 285 43.72 7.74 -0.59
C LYS A 285 44.65 8.80 -1.19
N ALA A 286 45.89 8.88 -0.70
CA ALA A 286 46.94 9.65 -1.39
C ALA A 286 47.15 9.15 -2.82
N GLY A 287 47.56 10.05 -3.72
CA GLY A 287 47.72 9.78 -5.15
C GLY A 287 46.41 9.78 -5.95
N SER A 288 45.25 9.93 -5.29
CA SER A 288 43.95 9.90 -5.98
C SER A 288 43.72 11.15 -6.81
N ASN A 289 43.23 10.96 -8.03
CA ASN A 289 42.76 12.05 -8.89
C ASN A 289 41.35 12.47 -8.49
N LEU A 290 41.20 13.75 -8.16
CA LEU A 290 39.89 14.39 -8.05
C LEU A 290 39.50 14.95 -9.41
N ARG A 291 38.23 14.82 -9.77
CA ARG A 291 37.70 15.23 -11.09
C ARG A 291 36.57 16.25 -10.95
N SER A 292 36.34 17.02 -12.01
CA SER A 292 35.26 18.02 -12.11
C SER A 292 33.87 17.40 -12.26
N ALA A 293 33.80 16.20 -12.83
CA ALA A 293 32.60 15.38 -13.01
C ALA A 293 32.98 13.89 -13.11
N PRO A 294 32.04 12.94 -13.04
CA PRO A 294 32.29 11.54 -13.39
C PRO A 294 32.90 11.44 -14.79
N GLY A 295 34.11 10.87 -14.91
CA GLY A 295 34.86 10.81 -16.18
C GLY A 295 35.40 12.16 -16.70
N GLY A 296 35.15 13.27 -16.00
CA GLY A 296 35.60 14.61 -16.40
C GLY A 296 37.09 14.87 -16.17
N THR A 297 37.50 16.12 -16.39
CA THR A 297 38.89 16.57 -16.21
C THR A 297 39.38 16.39 -14.77
N ILE A 298 40.66 16.09 -14.61
CA ILE A 298 41.31 16.03 -13.29
C ILE A 298 41.50 17.47 -12.80
N ILE A 299 40.95 17.79 -11.63
CA ILE A 299 41.12 19.10 -10.98
C ILE A 299 42.38 19.13 -10.11
N THR A 300 42.75 17.99 -9.51
CA THR A 300 44.00 17.83 -8.74
C THR A 300 44.31 16.36 -8.47
N THR A 301 45.56 16.07 -8.14
CA THR A 301 46.01 14.79 -7.60
C THR A 301 46.43 14.98 -6.15
N LEU A 302 45.80 14.23 -5.25
CA LEU A 302 46.06 14.39 -3.82
C LEU A 302 47.47 13.91 -3.45
N LYS A 303 48.25 14.76 -2.79
CA LYS A 303 49.57 14.37 -2.24
C LYS A 303 49.48 13.56 -0.95
N MET A 304 48.42 13.76 -0.18
CA MET A 304 48.17 13.12 1.11
C MET A 304 46.71 12.64 1.17
N PRO A 305 46.38 11.65 2.00
CA PRO A 305 44.99 11.26 2.18
C PRO A 305 44.21 12.40 2.84
N ILE A 306 42.93 12.51 2.50
CA ILE A 306 42.00 13.49 3.09
C ILE A 306 40.78 12.78 3.65
N PHE A 307 40.17 13.35 4.69
CA PHE A 307 38.92 12.86 5.25
C PHE A 307 37.76 13.73 4.76
N VAL A 308 36.74 13.11 4.18
CA VAL A 308 35.65 13.82 3.48
C VAL A 308 34.29 13.22 3.82
N SER A 309 33.26 14.04 3.72
CA SER A 309 31.86 13.61 3.68
C SER A 309 31.25 14.02 2.34
N GLY A 310 30.58 13.10 1.68
CA GLY A 310 30.05 13.29 0.34
C GLY A 310 28.81 12.46 0.06
N THR A 311 28.36 12.52 -1.18
CA THR A 311 27.22 11.76 -1.72
C THR A 311 27.73 10.75 -2.74
N ILE A 312 27.31 9.50 -2.63
CA ILE A 312 27.62 8.46 -3.62
C ILE A 312 26.75 8.70 -4.85
N GLU A 313 27.38 8.87 -6.00
CA GLU A 313 26.76 8.97 -7.31
C GLU A 313 27.33 7.87 -8.22
N GLY A 314 26.70 6.68 -8.19
CA GLY A 314 27.11 5.52 -8.96
C GLY A 314 28.49 4.99 -8.54
N SER A 315 29.50 5.18 -9.38
CA SER A 315 30.89 4.74 -9.14
C SER A 315 31.79 5.83 -8.54
N TYR A 316 31.22 6.99 -8.19
CA TYR A 316 31.95 8.15 -7.68
C TYR A 316 31.39 8.62 -6.34
N LEU A 317 32.26 9.20 -5.52
CA LEU A 317 31.88 10.03 -4.38
C LEU A 317 31.99 11.50 -4.80
N LYS A 318 30.88 12.22 -4.69
CA LYS A 318 30.76 13.66 -4.89
C LYS A 318 30.88 14.40 -3.57
N PHE A 319 31.78 15.36 -3.46
CA PHE A 319 32.00 16.15 -2.25
C PHE A 319 32.54 17.53 -2.60
N THR A 320 32.62 18.43 -1.63
CA THR A 320 33.23 19.75 -1.81
C THR A 320 34.71 19.69 -1.47
N TYR A 321 35.57 20.15 -2.38
CA TYR A 321 37.01 20.29 -2.19
C TYR A 321 37.43 21.72 -2.54
N ASN A 322 38.03 22.43 -1.58
CA ASN A 322 38.44 23.84 -1.73
C ASN A 322 37.33 24.75 -2.29
N GLY A 323 36.09 24.57 -1.83
CA GLY A 323 34.93 25.37 -2.27
C GLY A 323 34.32 24.95 -3.62
N GLN A 324 34.89 23.97 -4.31
CA GLN A 324 34.37 23.46 -5.59
C GLN A 324 33.84 22.04 -5.45
N ILE A 325 32.91 21.65 -6.33
CA ILE A 325 32.45 20.26 -6.41
C ILE A 325 33.57 19.41 -7.01
N ALA A 326 33.87 18.31 -6.34
CA ALA A 326 34.86 17.33 -6.74
C ALA A 326 34.27 15.92 -6.72
N TYR A 327 34.81 15.08 -7.59
CA TYR A 327 34.45 13.67 -7.74
C TYR A 327 35.69 12.80 -7.57
N VAL A 328 35.57 11.72 -6.80
CA VAL A 328 36.59 10.68 -6.72
C VAL A 328 35.99 9.31 -6.97
N ALA A 329 36.71 8.43 -7.67
CA ALA A 329 36.25 7.07 -7.88
C ALA A 329 36.15 6.32 -6.55
N MET A 330 35.06 5.56 -6.35
CA MET A 330 34.81 4.85 -5.10
C MET A 330 35.93 3.88 -4.70
N GLY A 331 36.59 3.23 -5.67
CA GLY A 331 37.73 2.34 -5.41
C GLY A 331 38.97 3.03 -4.81
N LEU A 332 39.03 4.35 -4.90
CA LEU A 332 40.09 5.19 -4.32
C LEU A 332 39.76 5.69 -2.91
N THR A 333 38.64 5.26 -2.34
CA THR A 333 38.24 5.59 -0.98
C THR A 333 38.51 4.43 -0.01
N THR A 334 38.52 4.72 1.29
CA THR A 334 38.61 3.72 2.37
C THR A 334 37.97 4.24 3.65
N THR A 335 37.37 3.36 4.45
CA THR A 335 36.86 3.69 5.80
C THR A 335 37.90 3.42 6.89
N THR A 336 38.95 2.66 6.57
CA THR A 336 40.08 2.41 7.48
C THR A 336 41.00 3.61 7.51
N SER A 337 41.39 4.03 8.70
CA SER A 337 42.38 5.08 8.96
C SER A 337 43.69 4.85 8.18
N PRO A 338 43.98 5.66 7.13
CA PRO A 338 45.21 5.49 6.37
C PRO A 338 46.41 6.07 7.11
N PRO A 339 47.63 5.53 6.86
CA PRO A 339 48.86 6.17 7.29
C PRO A 339 49.04 7.50 6.56
N ILE A 340 49.68 8.46 7.24
CA ILE A 340 50.04 9.74 6.67
C ILE A 340 51.41 10.14 7.21
N THR A 341 52.24 10.68 6.32
CA THR A 341 53.53 11.26 6.68
C THR A 341 53.68 12.58 5.94
N GLY A 342 54.13 13.60 6.65
CA GLY A 342 54.39 14.90 6.05
C GLY A 342 55.25 15.76 6.96
N TYR A 343 55.53 16.98 6.50
CA TYR A 343 56.30 17.95 7.26
C TYR A 343 55.39 19.12 7.68
N THR A 344 55.55 19.61 8.90
CA THR A 344 54.75 20.75 9.39
C THR A 344 54.99 22.01 8.54
N LYS A 345 53.90 22.69 8.14
CA LYS A 345 53.97 23.93 7.34
C LYS A 345 54.54 25.11 8.14
N SER A 346 54.24 25.14 9.42
CA SER A 346 54.61 26.19 10.39
C SER A 346 54.82 25.54 11.76
N THR A 347 55.07 26.34 12.80
CA THR A 347 54.89 25.87 14.17
C THR A 347 53.44 25.48 14.39
N VAL A 348 53.19 24.30 14.96
CA VAL A 348 51.85 23.75 15.19
C VAL A 348 51.68 23.22 16.61
N ASN A 349 50.47 23.33 17.14
CA ASN A 349 50.13 22.76 18.45
C ASN A 349 49.86 21.26 18.34
N VAL A 350 50.49 20.49 19.23
CA VAL A 350 50.18 19.07 19.45
C VAL A 350 49.13 18.99 20.55
N ARG A 351 48.07 18.20 20.33
CA ARG A 351 46.94 18.05 21.26
C ARG A 351 46.84 16.64 21.83
N SER A 352 46.22 16.52 23.00
CA SER A 352 45.98 15.24 23.70
C SER A 352 44.93 14.34 23.02
N SER A 353 44.01 14.96 22.28
CA SER A 353 42.97 14.30 21.49
C SER A 353 42.54 15.22 20.32
N PRO A 354 41.77 14.72 19.34
CA PRO A 354 41.09 15.58 18.37
C PRO A 354 40.30 16.71 19.05
N GLY A 355 40.75 17.96 18.87
CA GLY A 355 40.15 19.13 19.52
C GLY A 355 40.47 19.32 21.02
N GLY A 356 41.25 18.43 21.65
CA GLY A 356 41.59 18.49 23.07
C GLY A 356 42.66 19.53 23.43
N SER A 357 43.10 19.52 24.68
CA SER A 357 44.11 20.44 25.22
C SER A 357 45.45 20.34 24.48
N VAL A 358 46.14 21.47 24.36
CA VAL A 358 47.51 21.53 23.83
C VAL A 358 48.48 20.90 24.84
N ILE A 359 49.29 19.96 24.38
CA ILE A 359 50.28 19.22 25.19
C ILE A 359 51.73 19.48 24.75
N GLY A 360 51.92 20.30 23.73
CA GLY A 360 53.22 20.66 23.19
C GLY A 360 53.12 21.35 21.84
N THR A 361 54.27 21.63 21.23
CA THR A 361 54.37 22.24 19.90
C THR A 361 55.41 21.52 19.06
N LEU A 362 55.23 21.55 17.74
CA LEU A 362 56.24 21.13 16.77
C LEU A 362 56.63 22.32 15.91
N PRO A 363 57.93 22.62 15.73
CA PRO A 363 58.37 23.69 14.85
C PRO A 363 58.07 23.35 13.38
N ALA A 364 58.19 24.34 12.50
CA ALA A 364 58.08 24.15 11.06
C ALA A 364 59.08 23.11 10.52
N ASN A 365 58.74 22.44 9.42
CA ASN A 365 59.54 21.41 8.76
C ASN A 365 59.90 20.21 9.66
N ARG A 366 59.11 19.93 10.70
CA ARG A 366 59.27 18.69 11.47
C ARG A 366 58.49 17.57 10.80
N LYS A 367 59.15 16.43 10.58
CA LYS A 367 58.52 15.20 10.09
C LYS A 367 57.52 14.68 11.13
N VAL A 368 56.30 14.42 10.68
CA VAL A 368 55.27 13.72 11.45
C VAL A 368 54.84 12.49 10.65
N SER A 369 54.82 11.33 11.31
CA SER A 369 54.35 10.07 10.74
C SER A 369 53.38 9.43 11.72
N GLY A 370 52.22 9.03 11.23
CA GLY A 370 51.15 8.48 12.04
C GLY A 370 49.98 8.00 11.20
N THR A 371 48.80 7.96 11.82
CA THR A 371 47.58 7.46 11.18
C THR A 371 46.46 8.48 11.31
N LEU A 372 45.62 8.64 10.30
CA LEU A 372 44.49 9.57 10.38
C LEU A 372 43.40 9.09 11.34
N VAL A 373 42.83 10.03 12.08
CA VAL A 373 41.61 9.91 12.88
C VAL A 373 40.74 11.11 12.53
N GLY A 374 39.86 10.93 11.54
CA GLY A 374 39.17 12.03 10.89
C GLY A 374 40.18 12.99 10.24
N ASN A 375 40.11 14.28 10.58
CA ASN A 375 41.04 15.29 10.09
C ASN A 375 42.35 15.41 10.89
N TRP A 376 42.58 14.52 11.86
CA TRP A 376 43.74 14.58 12.76
C TRP A 376 44.73 13.46 12.47
N VAL A 377 46.01 13.75 12.58
CA VAL A 377 47.08 12.75 12.56
C VAL A 377 47.35 12.31 13.99
N LYS A 378 47.08 11.04 14.30
CA LYS A 378 47.48 10.39 15.56
C LYS A 378 48.90 9.86 15.42
N PHE A 379 49.79 10.27 16.30
CA PHE A 379 51.20 9.87 16.28
C PHE A 379 51.80 9.79 17.69
N ASN A 380 52.98 9.20 17.82
CA ASN A 380 53.74 9.22 19.06
C ASN A 380 54.48 10.56 19.20
N TYR A 381 54.15 11.30 20.26
CA TYR A 381 54.79 12.55 20.64
C TYR A 381 55.41 12.39 22.03
N SER A 382 56.74 12.32 22.08
CA SER A 382 57.53 12.21 23.31
C SER A 382 57.06 11.09 24.25
N GLY A 383 56.78 9.90 23.69
CA GLY A 383 56.34 8.71 24.43
C GLY A 383 54.84 8.69 24.76
N LYS A 384 54.08 9.72 24.36
CA LYS A 384 52.63 9.81 24.54
C LYS A 384 51.91 9.86 23.20
N THR A 385 50.60 9.61 23.19
CA THR A 385 49.79 9.84 21.99
C THR A 385 49.57 11.35 21.82
N GLY A 386 49.88 11.87 20.63
CA GLY A 386 49.63 13.25 20.24
C GLY A 386 48.82 13.34 18.94
N TYR A 387 48.16 14.48 18.77
CA TYR A 387 47.34 14.77 17.59
C TYR A 387 47.70 16.13 16.99
N ILE A 388 47.86 16.20 15.67
CA ILE A 388 47.93 17.46 14.91
C ILE A 388 46.91 17.44 13.77
N TYR A 389 46.47 18.61 13.32
CA TYR A 389 45.52 18.68 12.21
C TYR A 389 46.22 18.39 10.88
N ALA A 390 45.67 17.49 10.05
CA ALA A 390 46.32 16.99 8.85
C ALA A 390 46.58 18.07 7.79
N SER A 391 45.71 19.08 7.69
CA SER A 391 45.89 20.22 6.76
C SER A 391 47.12 21.08 7.08
N LEU A 392 47.75 20.90 8.25
CA LEU A 392 48.97 21.58 8.65
C LEU A 392 50.25 20.88 8.15
N LEU A 393 50.13 19.74 7.46
CA LEU A 393 51.24 19.04 6.82
C LEU A 393 51.35 19.40 5.34
N LYS A 394 52.59 19.42 4.81
CA LYS A 394 52.92 19.57 3.38
C LYS A 394 53.73 18.40 2.86
#